data_AF-A0A5E7XSI6-F1
#
_entry.id   AF-A0A5E7XSI6-F1
#
_cell.length_a   1.000
_cell.length_b   1.000
_cell.length_c   1.000
_cell.angle_alpha   90.00
_cell.angle_beta   90.00
_cell.angle_gamma   90.00
#
_symmetry.space_group_name_H-M   'P 1'
#
loop_
_entity.id
_entity.type
_entity.pdbx_description
1 polymer ?
#
loop_
_entity_poly.entity_id
_entity_poly.type
_entity_poly.pdbx_seq_one_letter_code
_entity_poly.pdbx_strand_id
1 'polypeptide(L)' 'MLNDLEALAAEIANLSKACAEMEGTEAAMLLSQVIAHLEVALSELAEHPGMLVGDMPWWISRQSERNSLR' A
#
# COMPACT_ATOMS: atom_id res chain seq x y z
N MET A 1 -16.03 4.54 8.08
CA MET A 1 -15.54 3.81 6.89
C MET A 1 -14.98 4.76 5.83
N LEU A 2 -15.76 5.67 5.24
CA LEU A 2 -15.21 6.66 4.29
C LEU A 2 -14.16 7.58 4.95
N ASN A 3 -14.48 8.14 6.12
CA ASN A 3 -13.57 8.99 6.89
C ASN A 3 -12.28 8.27 7.32
N ASP A 4 -12.34 6.94 7.55
CA ASP A 4 -11.18 6.15 7.96
C ASP A 4 -10.24 5.88 6.77
N LEU A 5 -10.80 5.68 5.57
CA LEU A 5 -10.05 5.56 4.33
C LEU A 5 -9.41 6.90 3.92
N GLU A 6 -10.12 8.01 4.10
CA GLU A 6 -9.58 9.36 3.85
C GLU A 6 -8.43 9.69 4.80
N ALA A 7 -8.56 9.35 6.08
CA ALA A 7 -7.49 9.51 7.06
C ALA A 7 -6.26 8.66 6.69
N LEU A 8 -6.46 7.40 6.32
CA LEU A 8 -5.38 6.51 5.87
C LEU A 8 -4.69 7.04 4.60
N ALA A 9 -5.45 7.59 3.65
CA ALA A 9 -4.91 8.22 2.45
C ALA A 9 -3.99 9.40 2.79
N ALA A 10 -4.41 10.25 3.73
CA ALA A 10 -3.63 11.39 4.19
C ALA A 10 -2.34 10.96 4.91
N GLU A 11 -2.40 9.90 5.72
CA GLU A 11 -1.22 9.34 6.38
C GLU A 11 -0.21 8.76 5.39
N ILE A 12 -0.67 8.01 4.38
CA ILE A 12 0.17 7.49 3.30
C ILE A 12 0.84 8.64 2.54
N ALA A 13 0.09 9.70 2.19
CA ALA A 13 0.65 10.86 1.50
C ALA A 13 1.74 11.58 2.33
N ASN A 14 1.55 11.68 3.66
CA ASN A 14 2.55 12.23 4.55
C ASN A 14 3.81 11.35 4.63
N LEU A 15 3.64 10.02 4.66
CA LEU A 15 4.76 9.07 4.61
C LEU A 15 5.51 9.15 3.29
N SER A 16 4.82 9.27 2.15
CA SER A 16 5.44 9.50 0.84
C SER A 16 6.29 10.75 0.82
N LYS A 17 5.80 11.85 1.40
CA LYS A 17 6.56 13.09 1.51
C LYS A 17 7.80 12.94 2.39
N ALA A 18 7.66 12.35 3.58
CA ALA A 18 8.79 12.10 4.47
C ALA A 18 9.82 11.15 3.85
N CYS A 19 9.37 10.16 3.08
CA CYS A 19 10.24 9.24 2.35
C CYS A 19 11.03 9.96 1.24
N ALA A 20 10.42 10.92 0.54
CA ALA A 20 11.10 11.75 -0.45
C ALA A 20 12.18 12.65 0.17
N GLU A 21 11.99 13.12 1.41
CA GLU A 21 13.00 13.88 2.15
C GLU A 21 14.23 13.03 2.55
N MET A 22 14.11 11.70 2.53
CA MET A 22 15.17 10.74 2.84
C MET A 22 15.82 10.13 1.58
N GLU A 23 15.58 10.72 0.41
CA GLU A 23 16.04 10.22 -0.90
C GLU A 23 17.55 9.90 -0.91
N GLY A 24 17.92 8.80 -1.55
CA GLY A 24 19.31 8.33 -1.64
C GLY A 24 19.75 7.41 -0.49
N THR A 25 18.87 7.13 0.47
CA THR A 25 19.12 6.13 1.53
C THR A 25 18.47 4.78 1.20
N GLU A 26 19.07 3.68 1.68
CA GLU A 26 18.47 2.35 1.59
C GLU A 26 17.12 2.28 2.32
N ALA A 27 16.98 3.03 3.41
CA ALA A 27 15.73 3.18 4.14
C ALA A 27 14.62 3.78 3.25
N ALA A 28 14.93 4.81 2.45
CA ALA A 28 13.96 5.40 1.53
C ALA A 28 13.52 4.41 0.44
N MET A 29 14.40 3.53 -0.05
CA MET A 29 14.01 2.50 -1.02
C MET A 29 13.01 1.50 -0.42
N LEU A 30 13.29 1.00 0.80
CA LEU A 30 12.39 0.07 1.50
C LEU A 30 11.06 0.74 1.85
N LEU A 31 11.10 1.97 2.35
CA LEU A 31 9.90 2.75 2.68
C LEU A 31 9.04 3.02 1.43
N SER A 32 9.67 3.40 0.31
CA SER A 32 8.96 3.60 -0.96
C SER A 32 8.23 2.33 -1.40
N GLN A 33 8.84 1.16 -1.21
CA GLN A 33 8.20 -0.10 -1.54
C GLN A 33 7.00 -0.39 -0.63
N VAL A 34 7.10 -0.14 0.68
CA VAL A 34 5.99 -0.30 1.62
C VAL A 34 4.84 0.66 1.30
N ILE A 35 5.16 1.93 1.02
CA ILE A 35 4.19 2.97 0.65
C ILE A 35 3.39 2.54 -0.59
N ALA A 36 4.07 2.06 -1.64
CA ALA A 36 3.39 1.57 -2.84
C ALA A 36 2.41 0.41 -2.56
N HIS A 37 2.69 -0.43 -1.55
CA HIS A 37 1.74 -1.49 -1.16
C HIS A 37 0.52 -0.94 -0.45
N LEU A 38 0.72 0.08 0.40
CA LEU A 38 -0.37 0.73 1.13
C LEU A 38 -1.30 1.48 0.18
N GLU A 39 -0.76 2.14 -0.85
CA GLU A 39 -1.56 2.80 -1.90
C GLU A 39 -2.44 1.81 -2.68
N VAL A 40 -1.89 0.65 -3.03
CA VAL A 40 -2.65 -0.44 -3.65
C VAL A 40 -3.71 -0.96 -2.68
N ALA A 41 -3.35 -1.26 -1.42
CA ALA A 41 -4.29 -1.75 -0.42
C ALA A 41 -5.47 -0.79 -0.22
N LEU A 42 -5.18 0.51 -0.14
CA LEU A 42 -6.18 1.56 0.02
C LEU A 42 -7.13 1.63 -1.19
N SER A 43 -6.59 1.55 -2.40
CA SER A 43 -7.39 1.56 -3.64
C SER A 43 -8.36 0.37 -3.67
N GLU A 44 -7.88 -0.82 -3.31
CA GLU A 44 -8.68 -2.05 -3.28
C GLU A 44 -9.77 -2.00 -2.20
N LEU A 45 -9.47 -1.44 -1.01
CA LEU A 45 -10.44 -1.23 0.06
C LEU A 45 -11.52 -0.20 -0.29
N ALA A 46 -11.17 0.83 -1.07
CA ALA A 46 -12.11 1.82 -1.56
C ALA A 46 -13.05 1.25 -2.62
N GLU A 47 -12.55 0.38 -3.50
CA GLU A 47 -13.36 -0.30 -4.53
C GLU A 47 -14.24 -1.43 -3.96
N HIS A 48 -13.78 -2.10 -2.90
CA HIS A 48 -14.45 -3.27 -2.30
C HIS A 48 -14.68 -3.12 -0.79
N PRO A 49 -15.52 -2.16 -0.36
CA PRO A 49 -15.74 -1.90 1.06
C PRO A 49 -16.37 -3.09 1.78
N GLY A 50 -15.81 -3.46 2.94
CA GLY A 50 -16.35 -4.50 3.81
C GLY A 50 -15.86 -5.93 3.51
N MET A 51 -15.01 -6.13 2.50
CA MET A 51 -14.37 -7.43 2.28
C MET A 51 -13.15 -7.62 3.20
N LEU A 52 -13.03 -8.81 3.80
CA LEU A 52 -11.86 -9.19 4.58
C LEU A 52 -10.70 -9.54 3.62
N VAL A 53 -9.46 -9.27 4.04
CA VAL A 53 -8.25 -9.54 3.24
C VAL A 53 -8.15 -11.02 2.81
N GLY A 54 -8.66 -11.95 3.62
CA GLY A 54 -8.70 -13.39 3.29
C GLY A 54 -9.72 -13.76 2.21
N ASP A 55 -10.69 -12.89 1.95
CA ASP A 55 -11.78 -13.09 0.98
C ASP A 55 -11.49 -12.41 -0.37
N MET A 56 -10.26 -11.89 -0.58
CA MET A 56 -9.80 -11.27 -1.82
C MET A 56 -8.90 -12.23 -2.62
N PRO A 57 -9.45 -13.08 -3.50
CA PRO A 57 -8.68 -14.08 -4.25
C PRO A 57 -7.51 -13.49 -5.05
N TRP A 58 -7.67 -12.26 -5.58
CA TRP A 58 -6.65 -11.56 -6.37
C TRP A 58 -5.46 -11.05 -5.54
N TRP A 59 -5.65 -10.84 -4.24
CA TRP A 59 -4.58 -10.42 -3.33
C TRP A 59 -3.52 -11.52 -3.18
N ILE A 60 -3.98 -12.77 -3.08
CA ILE A 60 -3.12 -13.97 -3.01
C ILE A 60 -2.41 -14.19 -4.36
N SER A 61 -3.11 -13.98 -5.48
CA SER A 61 -2.53 -14.13 -6.83
C SER A 61 -1.39 -13.14 -7.09
N ARG A 62 -1.56 -11.86 -6.73
CA ARG A 62 -0.50 -10.83 -6.91
C ARG A 62 0.76 -11.07 -6.07
N GLN A 63 0.64 -11.66 -4.88
CA GLN A 63 1.81 -12.05 -4.09
C GLN A 63 2.61 -13.18 -4.77
N SER A 64 1.90 -14.15 -5.37
CA SER A 64 2.52 -15.28 -6.06
C SER A 64 3.28 -14.84 -7.31
N GLU A 65 2.75 -13.87 -8.06
CA GLU A 65 3.43 -13.29 -9.23
C GLU A 65 4.68 -12.49 -8.84
N ARG A 66 4.65 -11.72 -7.75
CA ARG A 66 5.84 -10.98 -7.27
C ARG A 66 6.96 -11.86 -6.73
N ASN A 67 6.64 -13.01 -6.14
CA ASN A 67 7.63 -13.99 -5.69
C ASN A 67 8.22 -14.82 -6.84
N SER A 68 7.55 -14.87 -8.00
CA SER A 68 8.02 -15.59 -9.19
C SER A 68 9.02 -14.78 -10.03
N LEU A 69 9.23 -13.50 -9.71
CA LEU A 69 10.13 -12.57 -10.39
C LEU A 69 11.43 -12.28 -9.59
N ARG A 70 11.69 -13.04 -8.52
CA ARG A 70 12.94 -13.05 -7.74
C ARG A 70 13.66 -14.37 -7.93
#